data_AF-A0AA89BV43-F1
#
_entry.id   AF-A0AA89BV43-F1
#
_cell.length_a   1.000
_cell.length_b   1.000
_cell.length_c   1.000
_cell.angle_alpha   90.00
_cell.angle_beta   90.00
_cell.angle_gamma   90.00
#
_symmetry.space_group_name_H-M   'P 1'
#
loop_
_entity.id
_entity.type
_entity.pdbx_description
1 polymer ?
#
loop_
_entity_poly.entity_id
_entity_poly.type
_entity_poly.pdbx_seq_one_letter_code
_entity_poly.pdbx_strand_id
1 'polypeptide(L)'
;MGYMSKIPYKKGVYKTSARALLDAFKIDIVQCVPTEAEEDEECCSIWQETPDSLLLHIFYSLDAHGLVSASQACKTWHRVAQDESLWRNLMYVKFGIKCHQLAPGKRSWQAEYKRLYYHAPTELSENLTLHSDEVLHVSFSHRGDMFSTTSKDATIKVWNVGYPTTQKFSQDFRELLSWDFTQFSCFNASDSMLLVSSVKTTDYLERRGYVAILSLLHSKSCT
;
A
#
# COMPACT_ATOMS: atom_id res chain seq x y z
N MET A 1 -15.71 1.86 -8.39
CA MET A 1 -14.48 2.34 -9.05
C MET A 1 -13.48 2.75 -7.97
N GLY A 2 -12.61 1.83 -7.55
CA GLY A 2 -11.50 2.11 -6.64
C GLY A 2 -10.21 2.08 -7.44
N TYR A 3 -9.67 3.24 -7.79
CA TYR A 3 -8.33 3.32 -8.37
C TYR A 3 -7.32 3.04 -7.24
N MET A 4 -6.80 1.82 -7.15
CA MET A 4 -5.54 1.61 -6.44
C MET A 4 -4.46 2.37 -7.22
N SER A 5 -4.07 3.53 -6.72
CA SER A 5 -2.89 4.23 -7.22
C SER A 5 -1.70 3.29 -7.05
N LYS A 6 -1.15 2.80 -8.17
CA LYS A 6 0.12 2.08 -8.20
C LYS A 6 1.15 2.93 -7.46
N ILE A 7 1.67 2.45 -6.34
CA ILE A 7 2.82 3.08 -5.68
C ILE A 7 3.99 2.92 -6.66
N PRO A 8 4.58 4.00 -7.18
CA PRO A 8 5.67 3.88 -8.14
C PRO A 8 6.87 3.22 -7.46
N TYR A 9 7.29 2.07 -7.98
CA TYR A 9 8.54 1.43 -7.61
C TYR A 9 9.71 2.32 -8.05
N LYS A 10 10.34 3.02 -7.10
CA LYS A 10 11.63 3.68 -7.33
C LYS A 10 12.73 2.72 -6.91
N LYS A 11 13.52 2.26 -7.88
CA LYS A 11 14.75 1.49 -7.65
C LYS A 11 15.75 2.40 -6.93
N GLY A 12 15.78 2.34 -5.61
CA GLY A 12 16.60 3.20 -4.76
C GLY A 12 17.38 2.37 -3.77
N VAL A 13 18.71 2.47 -3.85
CA VAL A 13 19.63 1.90 -2.89
C VAL A 13 19.54 2.76 -1.62
N TYR A 14 18.70 2.36 -0.67
CA TYR A 14 18.64 3.01 0.65
C TYR A 14 19.03 2.00 1.72
N LYS A 15 20.33 1.90 1.97
CA LYS A 15 20.87 1.34 3.22
C LYS A 15 20.84 2.43 4.28
N THR A 16 19.66 2.81 4.74
CA THR A 16 19.53 3.58 5.99
C THR A 16 18.58 2.84 6.90
N SER A 17 19.17 2.36 8.00
CA SER A 17 18.65 1.36 8.92
C SER A 17 17.29 1.76 9.50
N ALA A 18 16.23 1.02 9.12
CA ALA A 18 14.91 1.10 9.76
C ALA A 18 14.96 0.94 11.30
N ARG A 19 16.09 0.43 11.83
CA ARG A 19 16.37 0.22 13.25
C ARG A 19 16.42 1.52 14.06
N ALA A 20 16.93 2.62 13.52
CA ALA A 20 16.98 3.89 14.25
C ALA A 20 15.58 4.51 14.46
N LEU A 21 14.68 4.34 13.48
CA LEU A 21 13.29 4.77 13.61
C LEU A 21 12.45 3.80 14.44
N LEU A 22 12.76 2.49 14.41
CA LEU A 22 12.15 1.48 15.28
C LEU A 22 12.29 1.84 16.77
N ASP A 23 13.43 2.40 17.17
CA ASP A 23 13.65 2.86 18.54
C ASP A 23 12.91 4.17 18.81
N ALA A 24 12.92 5.13 17.87
CA ALA A 24 12.27 6.43 18.02
C ALA A 24 10.73 6.36 18.17
N PHE A 25 10.09 5.34 17.59
CA PHE A 25 8.63 5.13 17.71
C PHE A 25 8.22 4.22 18.88
N LYS A 26 9.16 3.56 19.55
CA LYS A 26 8.93 2.70 20.73
C LYS A 26 9.16 3.40 22.06
N ILE A 27 9.64 4.65 22.05
CA ILE A 27 9.86 5.41 23.27
C ILE A 27 8.50 5.93 23.75
N ASP A 28 7.87 5.16 24.64
CA ASP A 28 7.01 5.74 25.66
C ASP A 28 7.81 6.85 26.33
N ILE A 29 7.20 8.04 26.40
CA ILE A 29 7.75 9.25 27.00
C ILE A 29 8.46 8.85 28.30
N VAL A 30 9.79 8.86 28.29
CA VAL A 30 10.58 8.85 29.52
C VAL A 30 10.04 10.04 30.31
N GLN A 31 9.49 9.76 31.49
CA GLN A 31 9.04 10.79 32.41
C GLN A 31 10.15 11.81 32.52
N CYS A 32 9.89 13.05 32.11
CA CYS A 32 10.67 14.17 32.60
C CYS A 32 10.43 14.21 34.11
N VAL A 33 11.33 13.56 34.86
CA VAL A 33 11.46 13.74 36.31
C VAL A 33 11.90 15.19 36.49
N PRO A 34 11.18 16.01 37.27
CA PRO A 34 11.65 17.36 37.57
C PRO A 34 12.94 17.22 38.38
N THR A 35 14.06 17.68 37.82
CA THR A 35 15.25 17.95 38.62
C THR A 35 14.96 19.20 39.43
N GLU A 36 14.79 19.03 40.74
CA GLU A 36 14.82 20.14 41.70
C GLU A 36 16.18 20.83 41.61
N ALA A 37 16.20 22.10 41.19
CA ALA A 37 16.82 23.20 41.93
C ALA A 37 16.95 24.47 41.06
N GLU A 38 16.80 25.59 41.77
CA GLU A 38 17.16 26.98 41.44
C GLU A 38 16.07 27.85 40.77
N GLU A 39 15.63 28.85 41.53
CA GLU A 39 14.72 29.93 41.16
C GLU A 39 15.38 30.84 40.12
N ASP A 40 15.35 30.43 38.86
CA ASP A 40 15.67 31.31 37.74
C ASP A 40 14.37 31.88 37.17
N GLU A 41 14.36 33.19 36.90
CA GLU A 41 13.29 33.91 36.18
C GLU A 41 12.76 33.03 35.05
N GLU A 42 11.48 32.63 35.15
CA GLU A 42 10.81 31.73 34.23
C GLU A 42 10.65 32.41 32.87
N CYS A 43 11.74 32.47 32.10
CA CYS A 43 11.72 32.83 30.70
C CYS A 43 11.04 31.69 29.98
N CYS A 44 9.71 31.78 29.84
CA CYS A 44 8.93 30.98 28.90
C CYS A 44 9.70 30.98 27.58
N SER A 45 10.27 29.83 27.23
CA SER A 45 10.95 29.66 25.96
C SER A 45 9.97 30.05 24.86
N ILE A 46 10.39 30.83 23.86
CA ILE A 46 9.52 31.26 22.74
C ILE A 46 8.72 30.08 22.16
N TRP A 47 9.30 28.87 22.20
CA TRP A 47 8.71 27.62 21.73
C TRP A 47 7.58 27.05 22.61
N GLN A 48 7.47 27.46 23.87
CA GLN A 48 6.35 27.14 24.76
C GLN A 48 5.14 28.04 24.50
N GLU A 49 5.37 29.29 24.07
CA GLU A 49 4.31 30.27 23.75
C GLU A 49 3.94 30.31 22.26
N THR A 50 4.71 29.64 21.40
CA THR A 50 4.48 29.62 19.96
C THR A 50 3.11 28.98 19.66
N PRO A 51 2.21 29.67 18.93
CA PRO A 51 0.94 29.09 18.51
C PRO A 51 1.12 27.82 17.68
N ASP A 52 0.22 26.86 17.87
CA ASP A 52 0.22 25.57 17.15
C ASP A 52 0.30 25.73 15.63
N SER A 53 -0.30 26.78 15.05
CA SER A 53 -0.28 27.03 13.61
C SER A 53 1.12 27.31 13.07
N LEU A 54 1.98 27.99 13.84
CA LEU A 54 3.37 28.25 13.45
C LEU A 54 4.21 26.98 13.58
N LEU A 55 4.03 26.22 14.67
CA LEU A 55 4.68 24.92 14.82
C LEU A 55 4.26 23.96 13.69
N LEU A 56 2.98 23.93 13.34
CA LEU A 56 2.46 23.13 12.23
C LEU A 56 3.11 23.54 10.90
N HIS A 57 3.23 24.84 10.62
CA HIS A 57 3.87 25.35 9.41
C HIS A 57 5.36 24.96 9.35
N ILE A 58 6.09 25.06 10.47
CA ILE A 58 7.49 24.62 10.56
C ILE A 58 7.56 23.11 10.33
N PHE A 59 6.74 22.32 11.03
CA PHE A 59 6.71 20.86 10.94
C PHE A 59 6.32 20.36 9.56
N TYR A 60 5.55 21.13 8.79
CA TYR A 60 5.19 20.80 7.42
C TYR A 60 6.41 20.71 6.48
N SER A 61 7.51 21.39 6.83
CA SER A 61 8.78 21.36 6.09
C SER A 61 9.69 20.20 6.48
N LEU A 62 9.40 19.49 7.58
CA LEU A 62 10.22 18.39 8.08
C LEU A 62 9.94 17.09 7.34
N ASP A 63 10.96 16.24 7.24
CA ASP A 63 10.77 14.84 6.89
C ASP A 63 10.25 14.04 8.09
N ALA A 64 9.91 12.76 7.87
CA ALA A 64 9.35 11.94 8.93
C ALA A 64 10.31 11.72 10.10
N HIS A 65 11.63 11.70 9.86
CA HIS A 65 12.61 11.56 10.93
C HIS A 65 12.65 12.84 11.78
N GLY A 66 12.79 14.00 11.14
CA GLY A 66 12.78 15.30 11.81
C GLY A 66 11.49 15.56 12.58
N LEU A 67 10.34 15.17 12.03
CA LEU A 67 9.06 15.30 12.72
C LEU A 67 8.99 14.43 13.98
N VAL A 68 9.51 13.20 13.92
CA VAL A 68 9.58 12.31 15.09
C VAL A 68 10.55 12.85 16.13
N SER A 69 11.74 13.32 15.73
CA SER A 69 12.70 13.95 16.64
C SER A 69 12.08 15.19 17.31
N ALA A 70 11.38 16.05 16.57
CA ALA A 70 10.67 17.19 17.12
C ALA A 70 9.59 16.76 18.12
N SER A 71 8.85 15.69 17.82
CA SER A 71 7.81 15.16 18.72
C SER A 71 8.32 14.66 20.08
N GLN A 72 9.63 14.46 20.24
CA GLN A 72 10.26 14.02 21.48
C GLN A 72 10.77 15.18 22.35
N ALA A 73 10.76 16.42 21.84
CA ALA A 73 11.33 17.57 22.55
C ALA A 73 10.48 18.03 23.74
N CYS A 74 9.15 18.13 23.58
CA CYS A 74 8.23 18.55 24.65
C CYS A 74 6.78 18.13 24.37
N LYS A 75 5.89 18.28 25.36
CA LYS A 75 4.45 17.89 25.26
C LYS A 75 3.70 18.64 24.14
N THR A 76 3.98 19.93 23.96
CA THR A 76 3.34 20.74 22.90
C THR A 76 3.75 20.25 21.52
N TRP A 77 5.05 20.03 21.30
CA TRP A 77 5.57 19.55 20.03
C TRP A 77 5.11 18.13 19.74
N HIS A 78 5.07 17.27 20.76
CA HIS A 78 4.48 15.93 20.65
C HIS A 78 3.05 16.00 20.12
N ARG A 79 2.20 16.84 20.73
CA ARG A 79 0.79 17.01 20.34
C ARG A 79 0.65 17.52 18.91
N VAL A 80 1.39 18.58 18.53
CA VAL A 80 1.32 19.16 17.18
C VAL A 80 1.86 18.18 16.13
N ALA A 81 2.89 17.41 16.45
CA ALA A 81 3.44 16.39 15.53
C ALA A 81 2.49 15.21 15.27
N GLN A 82 1.44 15.01 16.07
CA GLN A 82 0.39 14.03 15.77
C GLN A 82 -0.63 14.52 14.73
N ASP A 83 -0.54 15.76 14.24
CA ASP A 83 -1.50 16.30 13.29
C ASP A 83 -1.53 15.49 11.98
N GLU A 84 -2.73 15.02 11.62
CA GLU A 84 -2.96 14.12 10.49
C GLU A 84 -2.64 14.76 9.13
N SER A 85 -2.63 16.10 9.04
CA SER A 85 -2.23 16.80 7.81
C SER A 85 -0.73 16.71 7.52
N LEU A 86 0.10 16.66 8.57
CA LEU A 86 1.55 16.46 8.44
C LEU A 86 1.85 15.06 7.88
N TRP A 87 1.24 14.04 8.47
CA TRP A 87 1.42 12.65 8.02
C TRP A 87 0.83 12.39 6.64
N ARG A 88 -0.30 13.04 6.30
CA ARG A 88 -0.83 13.02 4.93
C ARG A 88 0.14 13.66 3.94
N ASN A 89 0.75 14.80 4.28
CA ASN A 89 1.77 15.43 3.43
C ASN A 89 2.97 14.51 3.24
N LEU A 90 3.47 13.89 4.31
CA LEU A 90 4.56 12.93 4.25
C LEU A 90 4.21 11.70 3.38
N MET A 91 2.96 11.23 3.41
CA MET A 91 2.48 10.16 2.53
C MET A 91 2.53 10.57 1.06
N TYR A 92 2.12 11.79 0.74
CA TYR A 92 2.23 12.34 -0.61
C TYR A 92 3.69 12.48 -1.06
N VAL A 93 4.53 13.14 -0.25
CA VAL A 93 5.93 13.41 -0.58
C VAL A 93 6.73 12.11 -0.74
N LYS A 94 6.55 11.13 0.16
CA LYS A 94 7.33 9.90 0.16
C LYS A 94 6.82 8.84 -0.82
N PHE A 95 5.51 8.60 -0.84
CA PHE A 95 4.92 7.48 -1.59
C PHE A 95 4.16 7.93 -2.86
N GLY A 96 4.04 9.24 -3.11
CA GLY A 96 3.30 9.78 -4.25
C GLY A 96 1.77 9.60 -4.15
N ILE A 97 1.25 9.31 -2.96
CA ILE A 97 -0.18 9.07 -2.73
C ILE A 97 -0.91 10.41 -2.68
N LYS A 98 -1.62 10.75 -3.75
CA LYS A 98 -2.38 12.01 -3.88
C LYS A 98 -3.76 11.99 -3.21
N CYS A 99 -4.11 10.89 -2.55
CA CYS A 99 -5.44 10.74 -1.98
C CYS A 99 -5.62 11.68 -0.78
N HIS A 100 -6.69 12.46 -0.80
CA HIS A 100 -7.05 13.36 0.30
C HIS A 100 -7.83 12.63 1.41
N GLN A 101 -8.42 11.48 1.08
CA GLN A 101 -9.21 10.67 1.99
C GLN A 101 -8.40 9.47 2.46
N LEU A 102 -8.51 9.18 3.75
CA LEU A 102 -7.92 7.99 4.31
C LEU A 102 -8.65 6.74 3.77
N ALA A 103 -7.94 5.62 3.60
CA ALA A 103 -8.54 4.39 3.10
C ALA A 103 -9.71 3.92 4.00
N PRO A 104 -10.76 3.29 3.43
CA PRO A 104 -11.89 2.82 4.22
C PRO A 104 -11.47 1.93 5.39
N GLY A 105 -12.04 2.17 6.57
CA GLY A 105 -11.74 1.42 7.79
C GLY A 105 -10.42 1.79 8.47
N LYS A 106 -9.62 2.69 7.90
CA LYS A 106 -8.41 3.23 8.54
C LYS A 106 -8.75 4.48 9.34
N ARG A 107 -7.91 4.78 10.34
CA ARG A 107 -8.17 5.88 11.31
C ARG A 107 -7.09 6.97 11.36
N SER A 108 -5.86 6.71 10.90
CA SER A 108 -4.75 7.67 10.93
C SER A 108 -3.80 7.49 9.75
N TRP A 109 -3.40 8.60 9.13
CA TRP A 109 -2.30 8.73 8.19
C TRP A 109 -0.95 8.42 8.81
N GLN A 110 -0.73 8.75 10.09
CA GLN A 110 0.49 8.34 10.79
C GLN A 110 0.57 6.81 10.84
N ALA A 111 -0.51 6.13 11.21
CA ALA A 111 -0.56 4.68 11.27
C ALA A 111 -0.31 4.04 9.89
N GLU A 112 -0.91 4.59 8.83
CA GLU A 112 -0.67 4.11 7.46
C GLU A 112 0.74 4.44 6.95
N TYR A 113 1.31 5.59 7.31
CA TYR A 113 2.70 5.93 7.01
C TYR A 113 3.64 4.92 7.67
N LYS A 114 3.46 4.63 8.97
CA LYS A 114 4.21 3.59 9.69
C LYS A 114 4.05 2.23 9.00
N ARG A 115 2.81 1.84 8.65
CA ARG A 115 2.55 0.57 7.96
C ARG A 115 3.32 0.47 6.66
N LEU A 116 3.27 1.49 5.81
CA LEU A 116 4.01 1.50 4.54
C LEU A 116 5.52 1.59 4.75
N TYR A 117 5.98 2.35 5.74
CA TYR A 117 7.40 2.48 6.02
C TYR A 117 8.02 1.15 6.48
N TYR A 118 7.33 0.40 7.35
CA TYR A 118 7.87 -0.83 7.96
C TYR A 118 7.48 -2.12 7.26
N HIS A 119 6.30 -2.17 6.65
CA HIS A 119 5.72 -3.40 6.13
C HIS A 119 5.52 -3.39 4.61
N ALA A 120 5.83 -2.30 3.90
CA ALA A 120 5.88 -2.37 2.45
C ALA A 120 7.14 -3.14 2.02
N PRO A 121 7.02 -4.16 1.16
CA PRO A 121 8.18 -4.85 0.61
C PRO A 121 9.03 -3.88 -0.23
N THR A 122 10.32 -3.83 0.04
CA THR A 122 11.30 -2.97 -0.67
C THR A 122 12.07 -3.71 -1.75
N GLU A 123 12.16 -5.03 -1.65
CA GLU A 123 12.90 -5.89 -2.56
C GLU A 123 11.96 -6.80 -3.36
N LEU A 124 12.36 -7.13 -4.58
CA LEU A 124 11.67 -8.13 -5.40
C LEU A 124 11.85 -9.51 -4.76
N SER A 125 10.75 -10.17 -4.40
CA SER A 125 10.80 -11.51 -3.81
C SER A 125 10.90 -12.63 -4.85
N GLU A 126 10.03 -12.59 -5.87
CA GLU A 126 9.89 -13.67 -6.87
C GLU A 126 9.54 -13.12 -8.26
N ASN A 127 9.92 -13.86 -9.31
CA ASN A 127 9.52 -13.58 -10.69
C ASN A 127 8.65 -14.72 -11.23
N LEU A 128 7.38 -14.41 -11.53
CA LEU A 128 6.40 -15.37 -12.02
C LEU A 128 6.31 -15.31 -13.54
N THR A 129 7.03 -16.20 -14.21
CA THR A 129 7.17 -16.22 -15.69
C THR A 129 6.20 -17.17 -16.41
N LEU A 130 5.13 -17.60 -15.74
CA LEU A 130 4.20 -18.58 -16.32
C LEU A 130 3.28 -18.01 -17.41
N HIS A 131 3.13 -16.69 -17.50
CA HIS A 131 2.44 -16.06 -18.63
C HIS A 131 3.39 -15.95 -19.83
N SER A 132 2.89 -16.24 -21.04
CA SER A 132 3.70 -16.17 -22.26
C SER A 132 3.63 -14.81 -22.97
N ASP A 133 2.83 -13.88 -22.45
CA ASP A 133 2.67 -12.53 -22.97
C ASP A 133 2.34 -11.55 -21.82
N GLU A 134 2.24 -10.26 -22.13
CA GLU A 134 2.05 -9.16 -21.19
C GLU A 134 0.87 -9.39 -20.23
N VAL A 135 1.14 -9.24 -18.93
CA VAL A 135 0.10 -9.23 -17.89
C VAL A 135 -0.63 -7.89 -17.94
N LEU A 136 -1.94 -7.96 -18.20
CA LEU A 136 -2.80 -6.79 -18.39
C LEU A 136 -3.44 -6.29 -17.10
N HIS A 137 -3.82 -7.21 -16.21
CA HIS A 137 -4.45 -6.87 -14.93
C HIS A 137 -4.12 -7.88 -13.83
N VAL A 138 -4.07 -7.38 -12.59
CA VAL A 138 -3.87 -8.16 -11.37
C VAL A 138 -4.95 -7.78 -10.36
N SER A 139 -5.58 -8.78 -9.73
CA SER A 139 -6.55 -8.58 -8.65
C SER A 139 -6.22 -9.47 -7.47
N PHE A 140 -6.25 -8.95 -6.26
CA PHE A 140 -6.14 -9.75 -5.03
C PHE A 140 -7.51 -10.23 -4.57
N SER A 141 -7.54 -11.37 -3.87
CA SER A 141 -8.71 -11.80 -3.09
C SER A 141 -8.91 -10.88 -1.88
N HIS A 142 -10.13 -10.77 -1.39
CA HIS A 142 -10.45 -9.97 -0.21
C HIS A 142 -9.81 -10.52 1.07
N ARG A 143 -9.63 -11.84 1.16
CA ARG A 143 -8.88 -12.52 2.22
C ARG A 143 -7.38 -12.28 2.14
N GLY A 144 -6.85 -11.89 0.98
CA GLY A 144 -5.42 -11.66 0.75
C GLY A 144 -4.57 -12.93 0.68
N ASP A 145 -5.21 -14.09 0.57
CA ASP A 145 -4.59 -15.41 0.42
C ASP A 145 -4.36 -15.81 -1.05
N MET A 146 -4.99 -15.11 -1.99
CA MET A 146 -4.88 -15.36 -3.42
C MET A 146 -4.77 -14.07 -4.22
N PHE A 147 -4.25 -14.19 -5.44
CA PHE A 147 -4.40 -13.16 -6.46
C PHE A 147 -4.57 -13.80 -7.83
N SER A 148 -5.13 -13.04 -8.78
CA SER A 148 -5.31 -13.45 -10.16
C SER A 148 -4.54 -12.51 -11.09
N THR A 149 -4.07 -13.06 -12.20
CA THR A 149 -3.40 -12.33 -13.28
C THR A 149 -4.05 -12.67 -14.61
N THR A 150 -4.33 -11.64 -15.40
CA THR A 150 -4.86 -11.75 -16.78
C THR A 150 -3.81 -11.28 -17.76
N SER A 151 -3.79 -11.82 -18.97
CA SER A 151 -2.71 -11.61 -19.94
C SER A 151 -3.20 -11.60 -21.39
N LYS A 152 -2.38 -10.98 -22.24
CA LYS A 152 -2.47 -11.06 -23.70
C LYS A 152 -2.36 -12.48 -24.25
N ASP A 153 -1.82 -13.42 -23.47
CA ASP A 153 -1.77 -14.85 -23.85
C ASP A 153 -3.15 -15.55 -23.79
N ALA A 154 -4.22 -14.80 -23.52
CA ALA A 154 -5.60 -15.27 -23.37
C ALA A 154 -5.83 -16.26 -22.23
N THR A 155 -4.86 -16.38 -21.31
CA THR A 155 -5.00 -17.15 -20.10
C THR A 155 -5.33 -16.26 -18.90
N ILE A 156 -5.98 -16.84 -17.91
CA ILE A 156 -6.00 -16.31 -16.55
C ILE A 156 -5.30 -17.30 -15.63
N LYS A 157 -4.52 -16.78 -14.69
CA LYS A 157 -3.89 -17.57 -13.63
C LYS A 157 -4.34 -17.07 -12.27
N VAL A 158 -4.54 -18.01 -11.36
CA VAL A 158 -4.82 -17.74 -9.94
C VAL A 158 -3.68 -18.35 -9.13
N TRP A 159 -3.22 -17.58 -8.15
CA TRP A 159 -2.02 -17.84 -7.38
C TRP A 159 -2.37 -17.87 -5.90
N ASN A 160 -1.72 -18.75 -5.15
CA ASN A 160 -1.72 -18.67 -3.69
C ASN A 160 -0.65 -17.66 -3.26
N VAL A 161 -1.02 -16.69 -2.43
CA VAL A 161 -0.09 -15.72 -1.84
C VAL A 161 0.77 -16.43 -0.80
N GLY A 162 2.08 -16.29 -0.92
CA GLY A 162 3.05 -16.88 0.00
C GLY A 162 4.44 -16.82 -0.61
N TYR A 163 5.44 -17.27 0.15
CA TYR A 163 6.77 -17.51 -0.38
C TYR A 163 7.13 -19.00 -0.16
N PRO A 164 7.37 -19.78 -1.24
CA PRO A 164 7.23 -19.40 -2.64
C PRO A 164 5.77 -19.25 -3.07
N THR A 165 5.53 -18.38 -4.05
CA THR A 165 4.21 -18.19 -4.67
C THR A 165 3.90 -19.37 -5.59
N THR A 166 2.72 -19.97 -5.45
CA THR A 166 2.33 -21.17 -6.24
C THR A 166 1.11 -20.89 -7.12
N GLN A 167 1.11 -21.42 -8.35
CA GLN A 167 -0.06 -21.36 -9.23
C GLN A 167 -1.13 -22.34 -8.75
N LYS A 168 -2.28 -21.83 -8.31
CA LYS A 168 -3.44 -22.62 -7.89
C LYS A 168 -4.23 -23.14 -9.10
N PHE A 169 -4.43 -22.29 -10.10
CA PHE A 169 -5.30 -22.57 -11.23
C PHE A 169 -4.86 -21.78 -12.47
N SER A 170 -5.12 -22.33 -13.66
CA SER A 170 -4.89 -21.66 -14.94
C SER A 170 -5.99 -22.07 -15.92
N GLN A 171 -6.55 -21.11 -16.65
CA GLN A 171 -7.52 -21.38 -17.71
C GLN A 171 -7.12 -20.64 -18.98
N ASP A 172 -7.09 -21.37 -20.09
CA ASP A 172 -6.96 -20.82 -21.44
C ASP A 172 -8.36 -20.60 -22.04
N PHE A 173 -8.61 -19.40 -22.57
CA PHE A 173 -9.89 -19.06 -23.19
C PHE A 173 -9.88 -19.09 -24.72
N ARG A 174 -8.75 -19.38 -25.37
CA ARG A 174 -8.65 -19.48 -26.84
C ARG A 174 -9.46 -20.65 -27.36
N GLU A 175 -9.28 -21.83 -26.77
CA GLU A 175 -10.02 -23.02 -27.19
C GLU A 175 -11.47 -23.00 -26.69
N LEU A 176 -11.70 -22.47 -25.48
CA LEU A 176 -13.00 -22.51 -24.83
C LEU A 176 -14.00 -21.50 -25.42
N LEU A 177 -13.56 -20.26 -25.66
CA LEU A 177 -14.44 -19.15 -26.07
C LEU A 177 -13.89 -18.35 -27.27
N SER A 178 -12.73 -18.74 -27.81
CA SER A 178 -11.99 -18.03 -28.85
C SER A 178 -11.78 -16.56 -28.49
N TRP A 179 -11.32 -16.33 -27.27
CA TRP A 179 -10.93 -15.01 -26.79
C TRP A 179 -9.52 -14.67 -27.27
N ASP A 180 -9.32 -13.40 -27.66
CA ASP A 180 -8.01 -12.92 -28.12
C ASP A 180 -7.05 -12.72 -26.94
N PHE A 181 -7.57 -12.21 -25.81
CA PHE A 181 -6.82 -12.00 -24.57
C PHE A 181 -7.75 -11.87 -23.36
N THR A 182 -7.24 -11.98 -22.13
CA THR A 182 -7.99 -11.64 -20.91
C THR A 182 -7.60 -10.25 -20.42
N GLN A 183 -8.57 -9.38 -20.13
CA GLN A 183 -8.31 -7.95 -19.89
C GLN A 183 -8.41 -7.55 -18.43
N PHE A 184 -9.40 -8.07 -17.71
CA PHE A 184 -9.68 -7.69 -16.33
C PHE A 184 -10.15 -8.90 -15.54
N SER A 185 -9.84 -8.90 -14.25
CA SER A 185 -10.33 -9.91 -13.31
C SER A 185 -10.75 -9.27 -12.00
N CYS A 186 -11.75 -9.87 -11.35
CA CYS A 186 -12.21 -9.42 -10.03
C CYS A 186 -12.81 -10.58 -9.24
N PHE A 187 -12.35 -10.76 -8.00
CA PHE A 187 -12.93 -11.71 -7.08
C PHE A 187 -14.29 -11.20 -6.60
N ASN A 188 -15.22 -12.13 -6.35
CA ASN A 188 -16.44 -11.78 -5.63
C ASN A 188 -16.15 -11.54 -4.14
N ALA A 189 -17.10 -10.97 -3.40
CA ALA A 189 -16.92 -10.59 -1.99
C ALA A 189 -16.52 -11.76 -1.07
N SER A 190 -16.83 -13.00 -1.42
CA SER A 190 -16.51 -14.21 -0.65
C SER A 190 -15.27 -14.96 -1.15
N ASP A 191 -14.57 -14.44 -2.17
CA ASP A 191 -13.42 -15.06 -2.83
C ASP A 191 -13.66 -16.48 -3.40
N SER A 192 -14.92 -16.83 -3.66
CA SER A 192 -15.33 -18.13 -4.17
C SER A 192 -15.50 -18.16 -5.69
N MET A 193 -15.66 -16.98 -6.31
CA MET A 193 -15.81 -16.82 -7.75
C MET A 193 -14.89 -15.72 -8.27
N LEU A 194 -14.55 -15.84 -9.55
CA LEU A 194 -13.71 -14.90 -10.26
C LEU A 194 -14.40 -14.47 -11.55
N LEU A 195 -14.71 -13.18 -11.65
CA LEU A 195 -15.11 -12.57 -12.90
C LEU A 195 -13.87 -12.35 -13.76
N VAL A 196 -13.97 -12.67 -15.05
CA VAL A 196 -12.93 -12.42 -16.06
C VAL A 196 -13.56 -11.74 -17.25
N SER A 197 -12.99 -10.63 -17.72
CA SER A 197 -13.41 -10.00 -18.97
C SER A 197 -12.37 -10.19 -20.08
N SER A 198 -12.85 -10.09 -21.31
CA SER A 198 -12.06 -10.21 -22.52
C SER A 198 -12.63 -9.34 -23.64
N VAL A 199 -11.82 -9.09 -24.65
CA VAL A 199 -12.27 -8.61 -25.94
C VAL A 199 -12.00 -9.70 -26.97
N LYS A 200 -12.99 -9.96 -27.84
CA LYS A 200 -12.83 -10.82 -29.00
C LYS A 200 -13.11 -10.01 -30.26
N THR A 201 -12.23 -10.16 -31.23
CA THR A 201 -12.31 -9.56 -32.56
C THR A 201 -12.94 -10.58 -33.49
N THR A 202 -14.03 -10.21 -34.15
CA THR A 202 -14.65 -11.06 -35.18
C THR A 202 -14.07 -10.74 -36.55
N ASP A 203 -14.38 -11.57 -37.54
CA ASP A 203 -13.89 -11.46 -38.92
C ASP A 203 -14.16 -10.08 -39.57
N TYR A 204 -15.14 -9.33 -39.05
CA TYR A 204 -15.49 -7.98 -39.51
C TYR A 204 -14.74 -6.85 -38.79
N LEU A 205 -13.65 -7.17 -38.07
CA LEU A 205 -12.90 -6.22 -37.22
C LEU A 205 -13.74 -5.58 -36.10
N GLU A 206 -14.94 -6.09 -35.84
CA GLU A 206 -15.75 -5.67 -34.71
C GLU A 206 -15.14 -6.23 -33.43
N ARG A 207 -14.87 -5.34 -32.46
CA ARG A 207 -14.42 -5.72 -31.12
C ARG A 207 -15.62 -5.77 -30.18
N ARG A 208 -15.90 -6.95 -29.63
CA ARG A 208 -16.95 -7.14 -28.62
C ARG A 208 -16.34 -7.55 -27.29
N GLY A 209 -16.88 -7.00 -26.22
CA GLY A 209 -16.52 -7.35 -24.85
C GLY A 209 -17.26 -8.62 -24.41
N TYR A 210 -16.55 -9.50 -23.72
CA TYR A 210 -17.07 -10.75 -23.16
C TYR A 210 -16.71 -10.84 -21.68
N VAL A 211 -17.52 -11.58 -20.93
CA VAL A 211 -17.30 -11.85 -19.52
C VAL A 211 -17.56 -13.33 -19.25
N ALA A 212 -16.74 -13.94 -18.41
CA ALA A 212 -16.92 -15.28 -17.86
C ALA A 212 -16.82 -15.20 -16.33
N ILE A 213 -17.52 -16.12 -15.65
CA ILE A 213 -17.45 -16.27 -14.19
C ILE A 213 -16.93 -17.67 -13.91
N LEU A 214 -15.81 -17.75 -13.21
CA LEU A 214 -15.15 -19.01 -12.83
C LEU A 214 -15.44 -19.31 -11.37
N SER A 215 -15.76 -20.57 -11.07
CA SER A 215 -15.84 -21.06 -9.69
C SER A 215 -14.46 -21.51 -9.21
N LEU A 216 -14.02 -21.00 -8.06
CA LEU A 216 -12.72 -21.34 -7.45
C LEU A 216 -12.83 -22.45 -6.40
N LEU A 217 -14.05 -22.94 -6.12
CA LEU A 217 -14.33 -23.94 -5.09
C LEU A 217 -13.99 -25.37 -5.53
N HIS A 218 -13.80 -25.62 -6.82
CA HIS A 218 -13.53 -26.96 -7.37
C HIS A 218 -12.31 -26.92 -8.29
N SER A 219 -11.11 -27.12 -7.74
CA SER A 219 -10.01 -27.61 -8.57
C SER A 219 -10.26 -29.09 -8.80
N LYS A 220 -10.80 -29.48 -9.96
CA LYS A 220 -10.60 -30.85 -10.42
C LYS A 220 -9.08 -31.00 -10.59
N SER A 221 -8.46 -31.78 -9.72
CA SER A 221 -7.11 -32.27 -9.92
C SER A 221 -7.11 -33.06 -11.22
N CYS A 222 -6.65 -32.45 -12.32
CA CYS A 222 -6.27 -33.19 -13.51
C CYS A 222 -4.97 -33.91 -13.17
N THR A 223 -5.09 -35.19 -12.80
CA THR A 223 -4.03 -36.20 -12.91
C THR A 223 -3.76 -36.52 -14.36
#